data_AF-A0A803N2B4-F1
#
_entry.id   AF-A0A803N2B4-F1
#
_cell.length_a   1.000
_cell.length_b   1.000
_cell.length_c   1.000
_cell.angle_alpha   90.00
_cell.angle_beta   90.00
_cell.angle_gamma   90.00
#
_symmetry.space_group_name_H-M   'P 1'
#
loop_
_entity.id
_entity.type
_entity.pdbx_description
1 polymer ?
#
loop_
_entity_poly.entity_id
_entity_poly.type
_entity_poly.pdbx_seq_one_letter_code
_entity_poly.pdbx_strand_id
1 'polypeptide(L)'
;MPTNAQKKIMQEWKLFKDLPETIFVRAYETRMDLLRAAIFGARGTPYHDGLFFFDIAFPADYPAKPPLLLLSIQALVLNERPYFNEPGNAGWAGRTYGEKKSLAYSEEVFVLSCKTMLCVLRRPPKNFEQLVTQHFKDSAEFILNACDAYRKGLAGVGLFNGVLKGTKAEVSVKFKGAVNQVYGELMVALSKTGASVGQWNGEKCCSEVEEDYVSGINIEEEESEIKDDSCLSCFRAA
;
A
#
# COMPACT_ATOMS: atom_id res chain seq x y z
N MET A 1 -35.92 -1.77 -10.24
CA MET A 1 -35.33 -1.98 -11.58
C MET A 1 -33.95 -1.35 -11.59
N PRO A 2 -32.88 -2.05 -12.00
CA PRO A 2 -31.52 -1.49 -11.98
C PRO A 2 -31.40 -0.32 -12.98
N THR A 3 -30.67 0.73 -12.58
CA THR A 3 -30.40 1.91 -13.41
C THR A 3 -29.53 1.54 -14.61
N ASN A 4 -29.45 2.39 -15.63
CA ASN A 4 -28.57 2.17 -16.78
C ASN A 4 -27.09 2.08 -16.35
N ALA A 5 -26.68 2.90 -15.38
CA ALA A 5 -25.35 2.84 -14.79
C ALA A 5 -25.09 1.48 -14.11
N GLN A 6 -26.02 1.00 -13.28
CA GLN A 6 -25.91 -0.33 -12.64
C GLN A 6 -25.82 -1.46 -13.68
N LYS A 7 -26.64 -1.41 -14.74
CA LYS A 7 -26.57 -2.38 -15.84
C LYS A 7 -25.19 -2.36 -16.52
N LYS A 8 -24.62 -1.18 -16.72
CA LYS A 8 -23.31 -1.03 -17.34
C LYS A 8 -22.19 -1.55 -16.43
N ILE A 9 -22.21 -1.22 -15.14
CA ILE A 9 -21.27 -1.75 -14.13
C ILE A 9 -21.33 -3.27 -14.08
N MET A 10 -22.53 -3.86 -14.08
CA MET A 10 -22.70 -5.32 -14.10
C MET A 10 -22.15 -5.98 -15.38
N GLN A 11 -22.23 -5.31 -16.53
CA GLN A 11 -21.63 -5.80 -17.79
C GLN A 11 -20.10 -5.75 -17.73
N GLU A 12 -19.55 -4.64 -17.23
CA GLU A 12 -18.10 -4.45 -17.09
C GLU A 12 -17.49 -5.22 -15.92
N TRP A 13 -18.33 -5.76 -15.03
CA TRP A 13 -17.90 -6.62 -13.92
C TRP A 13 -17.02 -7.80 -14.38
N LYS A 14 -17.22 -8.28 -15.61
CA LYS A 14 -16.40 -9.33 -16.22
C LYS A 14 -14.93 -8.92 -16.38
N LEU A 15 -14.62 -7.62 -16.54
CA LEU A 15 -13.26 -7.11 -16.67
C LEU A 15 -12.47 -7.22 -15.36
N PHE A 16 -13.16 -7.17 -14.21
CA PHE A 16 -12.51 -7.36 -12.90
C PHE A 16 -12.16 -8.83 -12.62
N LYS A 17 -12.55 -9.77 -13.49
CA LYS A 17 -12.14 -11.18 -13.37
C LYS A 17 -10.70 -11.41 -13.82
N ASP A 18 -10.17 -10.55 -14.70
CA ASP A 18 -8.82 -10.68 -15.27
C ASP A 18 -7.85 -9.66 -14.66
N LEU A 19 -7.99 -9.36 -13.37
CA LEU A 19 -7.08 -8.46 -12.67
C LEU A 19 -5.73 -9.14 -12.39
N PRO A 20 -4.61 -8.40 -12.38
CA PRO A 20 -3.34 -8.90 -11.86
C PRO A 20 -3.50 -9.42 -10.43
N GLU A 21 -2.71 -10.44 -10.06
CA GLU A 21 -2.70 -11.03 -8.70
C GLU A 21 -2.40 -10.01 -7.58
N THR A 22 -1.88 -8.84 -7.94
CA THR A 22 -1.54 -7.74 -7.04
C THR A 22 -2.69 -6.75 -6.80
N ILE A 23 -3.88 -6.97 -7.37
CA ILE A 23 -5.06 -6.12 -7.17
C ILE A 23 -6.24 -6.99 -6.73
N PHE A 24 -6.83 -6.62 -5.60
CA PHE A 24 -8.05 -7.23 -5.08
C PHE A 24 -9.14 -6.18 -5.04
N VAL A 25 -10.34 -6.51 -5.54
CA VAL A 25 -11.48 -5.57 -5.54
C VAL A 25 -12.66 -6.22 -4.85
N ARG A 26 -13.40 -5.44 -4.04
CA ARG A 26 -14.69 -5.82 -3.47
C ARG A 26 -15.75 -4.80 -3.86
N ALA A 27 -16.95 -5.29 -4.19
CA ALA A 27 -18.17 -4.49 -4.25
C ALA A 27 -18.99 -4.66 -2.97
N TYR A 28 -19.77 -3.63 -2.63
CA TYR A 28 -20.86 -3.76 -1.68
C TYR A 28 -22.08 -4.39 -2.36
N GLU A 29 -22.77 -5.32 -1.67
CA GLU A 29 -23.92 -6.04 -2.25
C GLU A 29 -25.06 -5.10 -2.65
N THR A 30 -25.37 -4.15 -1.77
CA THR A 30 -26.48 -3.21 -1.92
C THR A 30 -26.09 -1.94 -2.71
N ARG A 31 -24.78 -1.68 -2.85
CA ARG A 31 -24.19 -0.51 -3.51
C ARG A 31 -23.09 -0.92 -4.48
N MET A 32 -23.49 -1.54 -5.60
CA MET A 32 -22.56 -1.96 -6.67
C MET A 32 -21.84 -0.79 -7.36
N ASP A 33 -22.32 0.44 -7.15
CA ASP A 33 -21.69 1.71 -7.54
C ASP A 33 -20.55 2.13 -6.61
N LEU A 34 -20.32 1.40 -5.51
CA LEU A 34 -19.19 1.59 -4.60
C LEU A 34 -18.32 0.34 -4.59
N LEU A 35 -17.03 0.51 -4.85
CA LEU A 35 -16.03 -0.56 -4.74
C LEU A 35 -14.89 -0.12 -3.82
N ARG A 36 -14.21 -1.09 -3.23
CA ARG A 36 -12.91 -0.89 -2.61
C ARG A 36 -11.88 -1.79 -3.26
N ALA A 37 -10.80 -1.19 -3.74
CA ALA A 37 -9.63 -1.89 -4.25
C ALA A 37 -8.52 -1.93 -3.19
N ALA A 38 -7.91 -3.09 -3.00
CA ALA A 38 -6.67 -3.28 -2.28
C ALA A 38 -5.56 -3.60 -3.30
N ILE A 39 -4.50 -2.80 -3.27
CA ILE A 39 -3.40 -2.87 -4.22
C ILE A 39 -2.13 -3.23 -3.45
N PHE A 40 -1.47 -4.29 -3.88
CA PHE A 40 -0.22 -4.78 -3.33
C PHE A 40 0.92 -4.02 -4.02
N GLY A 41 1.85 -3.49 -3.23
CA GLY A 41 3.04 -2.85 -3.75
C GLY A 41 3.97 -3.87 -4.41
N ALA A 42 4.38 -3.59 -5.64
CA ALA A 42 5.15 -4.52 -6.45
C ALA A 42 6.61 -4.65 -5.98
N ARG A 43 7.22 -5.83 -6.24
CA ARG A 43 8.66 -6.07 -6.09
C ARG A 43 9.46 -5.02 -6.85
N GLY A 44 10.60 -4.61 -6.29
CA GLY A 44 11.47 -3.60 -6.91
C GLY A 44 11.08 -2.16 -6.62
N THR A 45 9.90 -1.92 -6.02
CA THR A 45 9.42 -0.56 -5.73
C THR A 45 9.60 -0.17 -4.27
N PRO A 46 9.62 1.12 -3.91
CA PRO A 46 9.61 1.54 -2.51
C PRO A 46 8.30 1.16 -1.78
N TYR A 47 7.30 0.67 -2.50
CA TYR A 47 6.00 0.25 -1.97
C TYR A 47 5.93 -1.25 -1.65
N HIS A 48 6.97 -2.02 -1.98
CA HIS A 48 6.94 -3.48 -1.97
C HIS A 48 6.39 -4.07 -0.66
N ASP A 49 5.51 -5.07 -0.79
CA ASP A 49 4.75 -5.72 0.29
C ASP A 49 3.80 -4.79 1.06
N GLY A 50 3.72 -3.51 0.69
CA GLY A 50 2.70 -2.58 1.19
C GLY A 50 1.32 -2.93 0.66
N LEU A 51 0.29 -2.61 1.42
CA LEU A 51 -1.10 -2.81 1.04
C LEU A 51 -1.85 -1.48 1.09
N PHE A 52 -2.34 -1.03 -0.06
CA PHE A 52 -2.94 0.29 -0.26
C PHE A 52 -4.41 0.13 -0.63
N PHE A 53 -5.29 0.85 0.05
CA PHE A 53 -6.73 0.76 -0.15
C PHE A 53 -7.28 2.01 -0.82
N PHE A 54 -8.17 1.82 -1.79
CA PHE A 54 -8.78 2.90 -2.52
C PHE A 54 -10.28 2.66 -2.71
N ASP A 55 -11.07 3.68 -2.44
CA ASP A 55 -12.51 3.66 -2.68
C ASP A 55 -12.83 4.20 -4.07
N ILE A 56 -13.65 3.45 -4.81
CA ILE A 56 -14.11 3.77 -6.16
C ILE A 56 -15.61 4.03 -6.08
N ALA A 57 -16.02 5.23 -6.45
CA ALA A 57 -17.43 5.57 -6.60
C ALA A 57 -17.77 5.80 -8.08
N PHE A 58 -18.77 5.08 -8.58
CA PHE A 58 -19.33 5.26 -9.90
C PHE A 58 -20.44 6.32 -9.84
N PRO A 59 -20.39 7.36 -10.68
CA PRO A 59 -21.44 8.37 -10.71
C PRO A 59 -22.72 7.81 -11.33
N ALA A 60 -23.87 8.41 -11.00
CA ALA A 60 -25.18 7.97 -11.50
C ALA A 60 -25.31 8.05 -13.04
N ASP A 61 -24.51 8.90 -13.69
CA ASP A 61 -24.43 9.10 -15.13
C ASP A 61 -23.30 8.29 -15.80
N TYR A 62 -22.68 7.34 -15.09
CA TYR A 62 -21.72 6.39 -15.68
C TYR A 62 -22.36 5.59 -16.83
N PRO A 63 -21.68 5.42 -17.99
CA PRO A 63 -20.27 5.70 -18.26
C PRO A 63 -19.98 7.09 -18.87
N ALA A 64 -20.95 8.01 -18.91
CA ALA A 64 -20.72 9.35 -19.47
C ALA A 64 -19.72 10.16 -18.63
N LYS A 65 -19.67 9.92 -17.32
CA LYS A 65 -18.58 10.34 -16.44
C LYS A 65 -17.82 9.12 -15.91
N PRO A 66 -16.47 9.18 -15.84
CA PRO A 66 -15.68 8.10 -15.28
C PRO A 66 -15.90 7.98 -13.76
N PRO A 67 -15.56 6.82 -13.16
CA PRO A 67 -15.54 6.68 -11.71
C PRO A 67 -14.55 7.67 -11.08
N LEU A 68 -14.81 8.11 -9.85
CA LEU A 68 -13.98 9.08 -9.12
C LEU A 68 -12.60 8.56 -8.68
N LEU A 69 -12.16 7.41 -9.20
CA LEU A 69 -10.87 6.81 -8.90
C LEU A 69 -10.32 6.04 -10.11
N LEU A 70 -9.95 6.76 -11.17
CA LEU A 70 -9.33 6.14 -12.35
C LEU A 70 -8.00 6.82 -12.73
N LEU A 71 -6.96 6.53 -11.95
CA LEU A 71 -5.56 6.60 -12.39
C LEU A 71 -5.00 5.17 -12.37
N SER A 72 -4.10 4.83 -13.29
CA SER A 72 -3.38 3.55 -13.21
C SER A 72 -2.41 3.62 -12.03
N ILE A 73 -2.89 3.27 -10.83
CA ILE A 73 -2.16 3.48 -9.58
C ILE A 73 -0.87 2.66 -9.57
N GLN A 74 -0.89 1.40 -10.04
CA GLN A 74 0.32 0.57 -10.05
C GLN A 74 1.40 1.02 -11.05
N ALA A 75 1.01 1.42 -12.27
CA ALA A 75 1.99 1.79 -13.30
C ALA A 75 2.45 3.25 -13.17
N LEU A 76 1.55 4.15 -12.77
CA LEU A 76 1.82 5.60 -12.77
C LEU A 76 2.11 6.17 -11.38
N VAL A 77 1.72 5.50 -10.30
CA VAL A 77 1.87 6.04 -8.93
C VAL A 77 2.79 5.16 -8.08
N LEU A 78 2.57 3.85 -8.06
CA LEU A 78 3.30 2.88 -7.25
C LEU A 78 4.46 2.20 -8.01
N ASN A 79 5.24 2.97 -8.75
CA ASN A 79 6.35 2.45 -9.56
C ASN A 79 7.73 2.53 -8.85
N GLU A 80 8.78 2.01 -9.49
CA GLU A 80 10.14 1.95 -8.93
C GLU A 80 10.76 3.33 -8.68
N ARG A 81 10.41 4.34 -9.49
CA ARG A 81 11.06 5.65 -9.48
C ARG A 81 10.03 6.79 -9.42
N PRO A 82 9.27 6.88 -8.31
CA PRO A 82 8.09 7.73 -8.26
C PRO A 82 8.41 9.23 -8.34
N TYR A 83 9.65 9.64 -8.05
CA TYR A 83 10.12 11.02 -8.21
C TYR A 83 9.91 11.60 -9.62
N PHE A 84 10.00 10.77 -10.67
CA PHE A 84 9.88 11.22 -12.05
C PHE A 84 8.43 11.32 -12.53
N ASN A 85 7.46 10.91 -11.72
CA ASN A 85 6.04 11.09 -12.01
C ASN A 85 5.61 12.55 -11.86
N GLU A 86 6.36 13.34 -11.09
CA GLU A 86 6.08 14.76 -10.86
C GLU A 86 6.27 15.58 -12.15
N PRO A 87 5.38 16.53 -12.46
CA PRO A 87 5.51 17.42 -13.60
C PRO A 87 6.87 18.13 -13.62
N GLY A 88 7.58 18.03 -14.74
CA GLY A 88 8.91 18.64 -14.92
C GLY A 88 10.09 17.79 -14.44
N ASN A 89 9.85 16.68 -13.73
CA ASN A 89 10.94 15.83 -13.25
C ASN A 89 11.46 14.84 -14.29
N ALA A 90 10.63 14.42 -15.25
CA ALA A 90 10.97 13.41 -16.26
C ALA A 90 12.28 13.72 -17.03
N GLY A 91 12.55 14.99 -17.35
CA GLY A 91 13.76 15.41 -18.08
C GLY A 91 15.08 15.23 -17.31
N TRP A 92 15.00 14.93 -16.01
CA TRP A 92 16.15 14.67 -15.15
C TRP A 92 16.50 13.18 -15.05
N ALA A 93 15.70 12.28 -15.61
CA ALA A 93 15.99 10.85 -15.63
C ALA A 93 17.32 10.57 -16.35
N GLY A 94 18.15 9.69 -15.78
CA GLY A 94 19.49 9.38 -16.28
C GLY A 94 20.56 10.40 -15.90
N ARG A 95 20.19 11.57 -15.34
CA ARG A 95 21.16 12.58 -14.88
C ARG A 95 21.47 12.35 -13.41
N THR A 96 22.75 12.49 -13.02
CA THR A 96 23.21 12.28 -11.64
C THR A 96 22.38 13.03 -10.59
N TYR A 97 21.99 14.27 -10.86
CA TYR A 97 21.11 15.04 -9.95
C TYR A 97 19.73 14.38 -9.78
N GLY A 98 19.08 14.01 -10.90
CA GLY A 98 17.78 13.37 -10.90
C GLY A 98 17.83 11.99 -10.23
N GLU A 99 18.88 11.21 -10.49
CA GLU A 99 19.08 9.90 -9.83
C GLU A 99 19.22 10.04 -8.32
N LYS A 100 20.05 10.97 -7.84
CA LYS A 100 20.21 11.23 -6.41
C LYS A 100 18.90 11.67 -5.75
N LYS A 101 18.12 12.51 -6.43
CA LYS A 101 16.79 12.94 -5.94
C LYS A 101 15.80 11.78 -5.92
N SER A 102 15.79 10.93 -6.95
CA SER A 102 14.94 9.74 -7.00
C SER A 102 15.26 8.74 -5.89
N LEU A 103 16.53 8.53 -5.57
CA LEU A 103 16.93 7.66 -4.46
C LEU A 103 16.43 8.20 -3.11
N ALA A 104 16.69 9.49 -2.83
CA ALA A 104 16.23 10.12 -1.60
C ALA A 104 14.69 10.10 -1.47
N TYR A 105 13.98 10.32 -2.58
CA TYR A 105 12.52 10.22 -2.60
C TYR A 105 12.04 8.79 -2.33
N SER A 106 12.69 7.79 -2.91
CA SER A 106 12.35 6.37 -2.69
C SER A 106 12.59 5.94 -1.25
N GLU A 107 13.64 6.46 -0.61
CA GLU A 107 13.88 6.29 0.83
C GLU A 107 12.71 6.83 1.66
N GLU A 108 12.23 8.04 1.37
CA GLU A 108 11.10 8.64 2.10
C GLU A 108 9.79 7.87 1.88
N VAL A 109 9.51 7.48 0.64
CA VAL A 109 8.32 6.68 0.29
C VAL A 109 8.34 5.30 0.94
N PHE A 110 9.50 4.66 1.07
CA PHE A 110 9.60 3.36 1.74
C PHE A 110 9.26 3.46 3.22
N VAL A 111 9.74 4.50 3.91
CA VAL A 111 9.39 4.74 5.32
C VAL A 111 7.89 5.00 5.45
N LEU A 112 7.30 5.78 4.54
CA LEU A 112 5.86 6.00 4.52
C LEU A 112 5.09 4.70 4.28
N SER A 113 5.57 3.85 3.37
CA SER A 113 4.98 2.54 3.10
C SER A 113 4.99 1.64 4.34
N CYS A 114 6.10 1.63 5.10
CA CYS A 114 6.19 0.94 6.38
C CYS A 114 5.16 1.47 7.40
N LYS A 115 4.99 2.80 7.48
CA LYS A 115 3.98 3.41 8.35
C LYS A 115 2.56 3.04 7.92
N THR A 116 2.27 3.01 6.62
CA THR A 116 0.99 2.56 6.08
C THR A 116 0.71 1.10 6.44
N MET A 117 1.71 0.20 6.32
CA MET A 117 1.57 -1.20 6.76
C MET A 117 1.19 -1.27 8.24
N LEU A 118 1.84 -0.49 9.10
CA LEU A 118 1.50 -0.43 10.53
C LEU A 118 0.08 0.05 10.77
N CYS A 119 -0.39 1.08 10.05
CA CYS A 119 -1.77 1.55 10.14
C CYS A 119 -2.76 0.45 9.74
N VAL A 120 -2.51 -0.23 8.62
CA VAL A 120 -3.36 -1.31 8.12
C VAL A 120 -3.36 -2.52 9.06
N LEU A 121 -2.22 -2.88 9.66
CA LEU A 121 -2.12 -3.96 10.65
C LEU A 121 -2.85 -3.63 11.95
N ARG A 122 -2.86 -2.35 12.37
CA ARG A 122 -3.54 -1.90 13.59
C ARG A 122 -5.05 -1.80 13.42
N ARG A 123 -5.49 -1.29 12.26
CA ARG A 123 -6.91 -1.07 11.95
C ARG A 123 -7.18 -1.53 10.51
N PRO A 124 -7.29 -2.86 10.28
CA PRO A 124 -7.61 -3.39 8.96
C PRO A 124 -8.94 -2.79 8.45
N PRO A 125 -9.05 -2.43 7.17
CA PRO A 125 -10.32 -1.98 6.62
C PRO A 125 -11.38 -3.07 6.74
N LYS A 126 -12.63 -2.66 7.04
CA LYS A 126 -13.77 -3.58 7.13
C LYS A 126 -13.83 -4.51 5.92
N ASN A 127 -14.06 -5.79 6.18
CA ASN A 127 -14.11 -6.87 5.20
C ASN A 127 -12.77 -7.24 4.56
N PHE A 128 -11.65 -6.60 4.90
CA PHE A 128 -10.31 -6.96 4.39
C PHE A 128 -9.40 -7.58 5.47
N GLU A 129 -9.91 -7.84 6.67
CA GLU A 129 -9.16 -8.34 7.83
C GLU A 129 -8.39 -9.62 7.50
N GLN A 130 -9.04 -10.57 6.82
CA GLN A 130 -8.42 -11.83 6.44
C GLN A 130 -7.34 -11.63 5.36
N LEU A 131 -7.59 -10.76 4.38
CA LEU A 131 -6.61 -10.46 3.32
C LEU A 131 -5.35 -9.82 3.93
N VAL A 132 -5.56 -8.81 4.78
CA VAL A 132 -4.50 -8.11 5.52
C VAL A 132 -3.69 -9.11 6.36
N THR A 133 -4.36 -9.91 7.19
CA THR A 133 -3.71 -10.86 8.09
C THR A 133 -2.90 -11.89 7.31
N GLN A 134 -3.50 -12.49 6.27
CA GLN A 134 -2.83 -13.51 5.47
C GLN A 134 -1.64 -12.94 4.70
N HIS A 135 -1.80 -11.79 4.03
CA HIS A 135 -0.72 -11.13 3.29
C HIS A 135 0.48 -10.84 4.18
N PHE A 136 0.25 -10.18 5.31
CA PHE A 136 1.34 -9.81 6.21
C PHE A 136 1.90 -11.01 6.98
N LYS A 137 1.15 -12.10 7.14
CA LYS A 137 1.70 -13.36 7.64
C LYS A 137 2.71 -13.95 6.66
N ASP A 138 2.36 -13.99 5.37
CA ASP A 138 3.19 -14.60 4.32
C ASP A 138 4.41 -13.74 3.95
N SER A 139 4.29 -12.40 4.05
CA SER A 139 5.35 -11.45 3.69
C SER A 139 6.23 -10.99 4.86
N ALA A 140 5.87 -11.31 6.11
CA ALA A 140 6.55 -10.79 7.31
C ALA A 140 8.08 -10.98 7.28
N GLU A 141 8.55 -12.18 6.96
CA GLU A 141 9.99 -12.47 6.91
C GLU A 141 10.69 -11.60 5.87
N PHE A 142 10.10 -11.45 4.68
CA PHE A 142 10.68 -10.63 3.62
C PHE A 142 10.72 -9.16 4.00
N ILE A 143 9.63 -8.61 4.54
CA ILE A 143 9.54 -7.21 4.99
C ILE A 143 10.64 -6.92 6.01
N LEU A 144 10.76 -7.77 7.03
CA LEU A 144 11.73 -7.58 8.10
C LEU A 144 13.17 -7.72 7.60
N ASN A 145 13.45 -8.67 6.71
CA ASN A 145 14.78 -8.82 6.11
C ASN A 145 15.13 -7.64 5.21
N ALA A 146 14.16 -7.09 4.46
CA ALA A 146 14.35 -5.89 3.65
C ALA A 146 14.67 -4.68 4.53
N CYS A 147 13.87 -4.42 5.58
CA CYS A 147 14.14 -3.35 6.54
C CYS A 147 15.51 -3.52 7.22
N ASP A 148 15.89 -4.75 7.58
CA ASP A 148 17.19 -5.06 8.18
C ASP A 148 18.35 -4.79 7.22
N ALA A 149 18.21 -5.17 5.94
CA ALA A 149 19.18 -4.85 4.90
C ALA A 149 19.34 -3.34 4.71
N TYR A 150 18.22 -2.60 4.69
CA TYR A 150 18.19 -1.16 4.47
C TYR A 150 18.78 -0.38 5.63
N ARG A 151 18.39 -0.67 6.87
CA ARG A 151 18.94 0.00 8.06
C ARG A 151 20.43 -0.26 8.24
N LYS A 152 20.92 -1.43 7.84
CA LYS A 152 22.36 -1.78 7.84
C LYS A 152 23.13 -1.25 6.63
N GLY A 153 22.43 -0.70 5.61
CA GLY A 153 23.04 -0.23 4.37
C GLY A 153 23.63 -1.34 3.50
N LEU A 154 23.07 -2.55 3.57
CA LEU A 154 23.44 -3.71 2.77
C LEU A 154 22.67 -3.77 1.44
N ALA A 155 21.60 -3.00 1.30
CA ALA A 155 20.84 -2.84 0.07
C ALA A 155 20.20 -1.44 0.00
N GLY A 156 19.98 -0.93 -1.21
CA GLY A 156 19.15 0.25 -1.45
C GLY A 156 17.68 -0.15 -1.58
N VAL A 157 16.78 0.83 -1.40
CA VAL A 157 15.33 0.63 -1.55
C VAL A 157 15.00 0.02 -2.91
N GLY A 158 14.14 -0.99 -2.95
CA GLY A 158 13.77 -1.73 -4.15
C GLY A 158 14.78 -2.81 -4.58
N LEU A 159 16.03 -2.77 -4.11
CA LEU A 159 17.08 -3.69 -4.57
C LEU A 159 17.23 -4.98 -3.73
N PHE A 160 16.48 -5.12 -2.64
CA PHE A 160 16.52 -6.34 -1.83
C PHE A 160 15.69 -7.43 -2.51
N ASN A 161 16.32 -8.58 -2.76
CA ASN A 161 15.71 -9.69 -3.50
C ASN A 161 15.60 -10.99 -2.69
N GLY A 162 15.68 -10.90 -1.35
CA GLY A 162 15.69 -12.06 -0.46
C GLY A 162 17.09 -12.59 -0.15
N VAL A 163 18.13 -12.12 -0.85
CA VAL A 163 19.52 -12.50 -0.59
C VAL A 163 20.33 -11.27 -0.18
N LEU A 164 20.93 -11.31 1.01
CA LEU A 164 21.89 -10.29 1.43
C LEU A 164 23.18 -10.46 0.63
N LYS A 165 23.37 -9.64 -0.40
CA LYS A 165 24.67 -9.49 -1.03
C LYS A 165 25.49 -8.55 -0.13
N GLY A 166 26.69 -8.95 0.26
CA GLY A 166 27.58 -8.16 1.13
C GLY A 166 28.08 -6.84 0.53
N THR A 167 27.45 -6.35 -0.54
CA THR A 167 27.78 -5.09 -1.21
C THR A 167 27.15 -3.94 -0.44
N LYS A 168 27.96 -3.01 0.07
CA LYS A 168 27.43 -1.79 0.70
C LYS A 168 26.67 -0.96 -0.34
N ALA A 169 25.44 -0.58 0.00
CA ALA A 169 24.65 0.34 -0.81
C ALA A 169 24.81 1.78 -0.28
N GLU A 170 24.79 2.75 -1.20
CA GLU A 170 24.73 4.17 -0.85
C GLU A 170 23.31 4.50 -0.39
N VAL A 171 23.14 4.59 0.93
CA VAL A 171 21.86 4.79 1.60
C VAL A 171 22.03 5.86 2.67
N SER A 172 21.12 6.82 2.75
CA SER A 172 21.27 7.98 3.63
C SER A 172 21.20 7.62 5.12
N VAL A 173 21.92 8.37 5.95
CA VAL A 173 21.92 8.18 7.41
C VAL A 173 20.53 8.48 8.00
N LYS A 174 19.87 9.53 7.49
CA LYS A 174 18.49 9.91 7.86
C LYS A 174 17.54 8.73 7.66
N PHE A 175 17.61 8.10 6.48
CA PHE A 175 16.76 6.96 6.15
C PHE A 175 17.04 5.76 7.05
N LYS A 176 18.30 5.39 7.28
CA LYS A 176 18.65 4.28 8.19
C LYS A 176 18.07 4.49 9.59
N GLY A 177 18.15 5.71 10.12
CA GLY A 177 17.53 6.08 11.40
C GLY A 177 16.02 5.91 11.39
N ALA A 178 15.35 6.40 10.34
CA ALA A 178 13.90 6.29 10.19
C ALA A 178 13.42 4.83 10.06
N VAL A 179 14.12 3.99 9.28
CA VAL A 179 13.82 2.55 9.19
C VAL A 179 14.02 1.87 10.54
N ASN A 180 15.09 2.21 11.27
CA ASN A 180 15.34 1.64 12.60
C ASN A 180 14.22 1.95 13.59
N GLN A 181 13.61 3.15 13.51
CA GLN A 181 12.46 3.51 14.34
C GLN A 181 11.23 2.65 14.03
N VAL A 182 10.85 2.53 12.75
CA VAL A 182 9.64 1.75 12.37
C VAL A 182 9.84 0.24 12.46
N TYR A 183 11.09 -0.25 12.43
CA TYR A 183 11.43 -1.68 12.45
C TYR A 183 10.90 -2.39 13.71
N GLY A 184 11.08 -1.78 14.89
CA GLY A 184 10.60 -2.35 16.15
C GLY A 184 9.08 -2.51 16.16
N GLU A 185 8.37 -1.47 15.71
CA GLU A 185 6.91 -1.48 15.60
C GLU A 185 6.42 -2.54 14.61
N LEU A 186 7.08 -2.67 13.46
CA LEU A 186 6.74 -3.65 12.43
C LEU A 186 6.89 -5.08 12.94
N MET A 187 7.99 -5.40 13.62
CA MET A 187 8.16 -6.74 14.20
C MET A 187 7.05 -7.09 15.18
N VAL A 188 6.71 -6.16 16.08
CA VAL A 188 5.64 -6.37 17.05
C VAL A 188 4.30 -6.55 16.33
N ALA A 189 3.98 -5.72 15.34
CA ALA A 189 2.73 -5.82 14.60
C ALA A 189 2.64 -7.12 13.78
N LEU A 190 3.70 -7.49 13.06
CA LEU A 190 3.78 -8.70 12.23
C LEU A 190 3.76 -9.98 13.08
N SER A 191 4.34 -9.99 14.28
CA SER A 191 4.27 -11.16 15.17
C SER A 191 2.83 -11.53 15.55
N LYS A 192 1.91 -10.56 15.53
CA LYS A 192 0.48 -10.78 15.83
C LYS A 192 -0.31 -11.39 14.68
N THR A 193 0.24 -11.44 13.46
CA THR A 193 -0.42 -12.09 12.30
C THR A 193 -0.24 -13.61 12.30
N GLY A 194 0.52 -14.15 13.26
CA GLY A 194 0.91 -15.56 13.30
C GLY A 194 2.09 -15.90 12.40
N ALA A 195 2.84 -14.90 11.93
CA ALA A 195 4.12 -15.09 11.26
C ALA A 195 5.18 -15.61 12.23
N SER A 196 6.06 -16.50 11.74
CA SER A 196 7.26 -16.90 12.49
C SER A 196 8.31 -15.80 12.41
N VAL A 197 8.17 -14.78 13.25
CA VAL A 197 9.14 -13.68 13.38
C VAL A 197 10.21 -14.11 14.39
N GLY A 198 11.50 -14.03 14.04
CA GLY A 198 12.60 -14.36 14.96
C GLY A 198 12.54 -13.56 16.28
N GLN A 199 13.05 -14.14 17.37
CA GLN A 199 13.00 -13.50 18.70
C GLN A 199 13.81 -12.19 18.75
N TRP A 200 13.17 -11.10 19.17
CA TRP A 200 13.78 -9.78 19.35
C TRP A 200 14.07 -9.49 20.83
N ASN A 201 15.33 -9.18 21.15
CA ASN A 201 15.82 -8.88 22.51
C ASN A 201 16.18 -7.39 22.71
N GLY A 202 15.35 -6.46 22.23
CA GLY A 202 15.62 -5.01 22.32
C GLY A 202 14.41 -4.15 22.73
N GLU A 203 14.68 -3.11 23.52
CA GLU A 203 13.76 -2.33 24.35
C GLU A 203 12.53 -1.73 23.64
N LYS A 204 11.40 -1.68 24.38
CA LYS A 204 10.16 -0.99 23.98
C LYS A 204 10.45 0.49 23.69
N CYS A 205 10.17 0.94 22.47
CA CYS A 205 9.92 2.35 22.21
C CYS A 205 8.40 2.55 22.14
N CYS A 206 7.81 2.96 23.26
CA CYS A 206 6.49 3.57 23.25
C CYS A 206 6.68 5.06 23.00
N SER A 207 6.28 5.55 21.83
CA SER A 207 5.95 6.95 21.66
C SER A 207 4.59 7.02 21.01
N GLU A 208 3.65 7.62 21.73
CA GLU A 208 2.36 8.09 21.23
C GLU A 208 2.63 8.90 19.96
N VAL A 209 2.00 8.52 18.84
CA VAL A 209 2.08 9.31 17.62
C VAL A 209 0.93 10.30 17.69
N GLU A 210 1.26 11.58 17.82
CA GLU A 210 0.32 12.70 17.66
C GLU A 210 -0.44 12.57 16.34
N GLU A 211 -1.77 12.65 16.43
CA GLU A 211 -2.69 12.76 15.31
C GLU A 211 -2.51 14.14 14.64
N ASP A 212 -1.53 14.27 13.76
CA ASP A 212 -1.42 15.46 12.90
C ASP A 212 -1.10 15.04 11.47
N TYR A 213 -2.06 14.37 10.82
CA TYR A 213 -2.12 14.31 9.35
C TYR A 213 -3.52 13.98 8.81
N VAL A 214 -4.54 14.67 9.31
CA VAL A 214 -5.85 14.80 8.62
C VAL A 214 -6.29 16.27 8.67
N SER A 215 -5.41 17.19 8.28
CA SER A 215 -5.80 18.58 8.05
C SER A 215 -5.46 18.96 6.61
N GLY A 216 -6.36 18.60 5.70
CA GLY A 216 -6.18 18.92 4.28
C GLY A 216 -7.28 18.43 3.36
N ILE A 217 -8.18 17.56 3.83
CA ILE A 217 -9.36 17.17 3.07
C ILE A 217 -10.57 17.39 3.98
N ASN A 218 -11.24 18.53 3.81
CA ASN A 218 -12.58 18.73 4.35
C ASN A 218 -13.52 17.78 3.60
N ILE A 219 -13.67 16.56 4.11
CA ILE A 219 -14.84 15.73 3.84
C ILE A 219 -15.68 15.87 5.10
N GLU A 220 -16.80 16.57 5.01
CA GLU A 220 -17.81 16.56 6.06
C GLU A 220 -18.17 15.10 6.33
N GLU A 221 -17.77 14.60 7.50
CA GLU A 221 -18.11 13.26 7.98
C GLU A 221 -19.61 13.25 8.30
N GLU A 222 -20.43 12.80 7.34
CA GLU A 222 -21.68 12.13 7.68
C GLU A 222 -21.35 10.68 8.03
N GLU A 223 -20.99 10.45 9.31
CA GLU A 223 -21.08 9.12 9.92
C GLU A 223 -22.56 8.72 9.99
N SER A 224 -23.08 8.17 8.88
CA SER A 224 -24.29 7.36 8.94
C SER A 224 -23.90 5.89 9.08
N GLU A 225 -24.37 5.35 10.19
CA GLU A 225 -24.26 3.99 10.69
C GLU A 225 -24.36 2.91 9.58
N ILE A 226 -23.22 2.43 9.08
CA ILE A 226 -23.18 1.24 8.20
C ILE A 226 -23.33 0.00 9.09
N LYS A 227 -24.58 -0.34 9.38
CA LYS A 227 -25.03 -1.66 9.83
C LYS A 227 -25.56 -2.41 8.61
N ASP A 228 -24.69 -3.10 7.89
CA ASP A 228 -25.16 -4.14 6.97
C ASP A 228 -24.06 -5.20 6.79
N ASP A 229 -24.33 -6.40 7.31
CA ASP A 229 -23.45 -7.57 7.33
C ASP A 229 -23.46 -8.35 5.99
N SER A 230 -23.99 -7.76 4.92
CA SER A 230 -24.13 -8.42 3.63
C SER A 230 -22.98 -8.04 2.69
N CYS A 231 -21.85 -8.75 2.79
CA CYS A 231 -20.77 -8.71 1.80
C CYS A 231 -20.77 -10.03 1.01
N LEU A 232 -20.87 -9.95 -0.32
CA LEU A 232 -20.72 -11.11 -1.18
C LEU A 232 -19.29 -11.60 -0.94
N SER A 233 -19.17 -12.90 -0.66
CA SER A 233 -17.94 -13.55 -0.22
C SER A 233 -16.67 -13.04 -0.91
N CYS A 234 -15.58 -12.98 -0.16
CA CYS A 234 -14.22 -12.75 -0.65
C CYS A 234 -13.95 -13.64 -1.87
N PHE A 235 -14.06 -13.13 -3.09
CA PHE A 235 -13.63 -13.88 -4.26
C PHE A 235 -12.23 -13.42 -4.62
N ARG A 236 -11.27 -14.35 -4.57
CA ARG A 236 -10.12 -14.26 -5.47
C ARG A 236 -10.70 -14.20 -6.87
N ALA A 237 -10.31 -13.21 -7.67
CA ALA A 237 -10.35 -13.39 -9.11
C ALA A 237 -9.53 -14.67 -9.37
N ALA A 238 -10.22 -15.72 -9.81
CA ALA A 238 -9.65 -17.04 -10.01
C ALA A 238 -8.90 -17.08 -11.34
#